data_AF-A0A8J1MQQ1-F1
#
_entry.id   AF-A0A8J1MQQ1-F1
#
_cell.length_a   1.000
_cell.length_b   1.000
_cell.length_c   1.000
_cell.angle_alpha   90.00
_cell.angle_beta   90.00
_cell.angle_gamma   90.00
#
_symmetry.space_group_name_H-M   'P 1'
#
loop_
_entity.id
_entity.type
_entity.pdbx_description
1 polymer ?
#
loop_
_entity_poly.entity_id
_entity_poly.type
_entity_poly.pdbx_seq_one_letter_code
_entity_poly.pdbx_strand_id
1 'polypeptide(L)'
;MDRNNLLHSKSFHNPRTLDAIPKGQFMRAKKIASSEVGYKHASSDLTERFLQRGYPKGKLKAVVEEVKGMDRAALLQPKQKQGETDRLTFVSTYDKRSKKVEKIVKQYWPLLQTDAIFGKVFSNPPRFSYKKGKSIRDTLCAISRVDNSNTVFKGTPKVGTYPCMNCNCCNSIIKGPCINHPITGEVIKLKSYATCKTSHVIYALKCPCGKMYVGKTIRSVSTRIKEHKGNIRNFKNDTYTDTPVARHFDTVKHNVCQLKWIVLETVAKPSRGGDHNLILLQREARWIKRLDSAYPKGLNEQCNLSCFL
;
A
#
# COMPACT_ATOMS: atom_id res chain seq x y z
N MET A 1 0.72 -17.80 -6.93
CA MET A 1 0.21 -17.60 -8.31
C MET A 1 1.37 -17.60 -9.25
N ASP A 2 1.38 -18.56 -10.18
CA ASP A 2 2.43 -18.73 -11.17
C ASP A 2 2.52 -17.48 -12.05
N ARG A 3 3.70 -16.85 -12.13
CA ARG A 3 3.86 -15.64 -12.94
C ARG A 3 3.80 -16.08 -14.40
N ASN A 4 2.72 -15.73 -15.10
CA ASN A 4 2.53 -16.09 -16.50
C ASN A 4 3.68 -15.52 -17.36
N ASN A 5 4.69 -16.34 -17.66
CA ASN A 5 5.97 -15.98 -18.28
C ASN A 5 5.88 -15.63 -19.78
N LEU A 6 4.69 -15.69 -20.36
CA LEU A 6 4.47 -15.34 -21.75
C LEU A 6 4.33 -13.82 -21.83
N LEU A 7 5.21 -13.13 -22.57
CA LEU A 7 5.06 -11.71 -22.85
C LEU A 7 4.07 -11.52 -24.01
N HIS A 8 3.32 -10.42 -24.05
CA HIS A 8 2.49 -10.08 -25.22
C HIS A 8 3.37 -9.67 -26.42
N SER A 9 3.02 -10.05 -27.64
CA SER A 9 3.84 -9.77 -28.84
C SER A 9 4.06 -8.27 -29.09
N LYS A 10 3.08 -7.44 -28.74
CA LYS A 10 3.12 -5.97 -28.81
C LYS A 10 3.67 -5.30 -27.54
N SER A 11 4.20 -6.05 -26.59
CA SER A 11 4.76 -5.46 -25.36
C SER A 11 6.06 -4.70 -25.65
N PHE A 12 6.39 -3.69 -24.83
CA PHE A 12 7.56 -2.84 -25.02
C PHE A 12 8.86 -3.53 -24.55
N HIS A 13 9.24 -4.59 -25.27
CA HIS A 13 10.47 -5.35 -25.05
C HIS A 13 11.30 -5.39 -26.33
N ASN A 14 12.59 -5.71 -26.19
CA ASN A 14 13.47 -5.93 -27.32
C ASN A 14 12.90 -7.06 -28.22
N PRO A 15 12.72 -6.84 -29.54
CA PRO A 15 12.24 -7.85 -30.47
C PRO A 15 13.01 -9.16 -30.40
N ARG A 16 14.34 -9.11 -30.22
CA ARG A 16 15.17 -10.33 -30.07
C ARG A 16 14.71 -11.19 -28.88
N THR A 17 14.27 -10.55 -27.79
CA THR A 17 13.73 -11.25 -26.62
C THR A 17 12.37 -11.86 -26.93
N LEU A 18 11.47 -11.10 -27.58
CA LEU A 18 10.15 -11.59 -27.96
C LEU A 18 10.22 -12.77 -28.93
N ASP A 19 11.10 -12.70 -29.93
CA ASP A 19 11.30 -13.78 -30.90
C ASP A 19 11.95 -15.03 -30.27
N ALA A 20 12.77 -14.88 -29.22
CA ALA A 20 13.43 -16.00 -28.54
C ALA A 20 12.54 -16.74 -27.53
N ILE A 21 11.55 -16.07 -26.94
CA ILE A 21 10.68 -16.65 -25.89
C ILE A 21 9.95 -17.92 -26.36
N PRO A 22 9.28 -17.95 -27.54
CA PRO A 22 8.59 -19.15 -28.02
C PRO A 22 9.49 -20.38 -28.03
N LYS A 23 10.66 -20.28 -28.69
CA LYS A 23 11.62 -21.38 -28.78
C LYS A 23 12.06 -21.87 -27.41
N GLY A 24 12.38 -20.95 -26.49
CA GLY A 24 12.75 -21.29 -25.13
C GLY A 24 11.66 -22.05 -24.36
N GLN A 25 10.39 -21.66 -24.52
CA GLN A 25 9.26 -22.33 -23.84
C GLN A 25 8.95 -23.71 -24.45
N PHE A 26 8.96 -23.86 -25.77
CA PHE A 26 8.79 -25.18 -26.41
C PHE A 26 9.91 -26.14 -26.02
N MET A 27 11.16 -25.66 -26.00
CA MET A 27 12.31 -26.45 -25.54
C MET A 27 12.19 -26.88 -24.08
N ARG A 28 11.62 -26.01 -23.22
CA ARG A 28 11.33 -26.35 -21.83
C ARG A 28 10.22 -27.39 -21.73
N ALA A 29 9.14 -27.24 -22.48
CA ALA A 29 8.05 -28.21 -22.54
C ALA A 29 8.57 -29.59 -22.98
N LYS A 30 9.45 -29.64 -23.99
CA LYS A 30 10.06 -30.89 -24.48
C LYS A 30 10.94 -31.59 -23.45
N LYS A 31 11.67 -30.84 -22.63
CA LYS A 31 12.48 -31.40 -21.53
C LYS A 31 11.61 -31.98 -20.41
N ILE A 32 10.51 -31.29 -20.08
CA ILE A 32 9.58 -31.69 -19.01
C ILE A 32 8.74 -32.90 -19.44
N ALA A 33 8.29 -32.93 -20.69
CA ALA A 33 7.51 -34.05 -21.20
C ALA A 33 8.36 -35.33 -21.24
N SER A 34 7.87 -36.38 -20.58
CA SER A 34 8.51 -37.71 -20.58
C SER A 34 8.14 -38.56 -21.80
N SER A 35 7.10 -38.16 -22.56
CA SER A 35 6.64 -38.86 -23.75
C SER A 35 6.31 -37.88 -24.88
N GLU A 36 6.38 -38.35 -26.13
CA GLU A 36 6.03 -37.56 -27.30
C GLU A 36 4.56 -37.13 -27.29
N VAL A 37 3.67 -37.97 -26.76
CA VAL A 37 2.24 -37.64 -26.58
C VAL A 37 2.08 -36.50 -25.57
N GLY A 38 2.81 -36.55 -24.45
CA GLY A 38 2.81 -35.48 -23.46
C GLY A 38 3.35 -34.16 -24.03
N TYR A 39 4.40 -34.23 -24.86
CA TYR A 39 4.93 -33.06 -25.55
C TYR A 39 3.93 -32.47 -26.55
N LYS A 40 3.23 -33.30 -27.34
CA LYS A 40 2.20 -32.84 -28.28
C LYS A 40 1.09 -32.07 -27.56
N HIS A 41 0.59 -32.60 -26.44
CA HIS A 41 -0.44 -31.92 -25.65
C HIS A 41 0.07 -30.57 -25.08
N ALA A 42 1.24 -30.57 -24.45
CA ALA A 42 1.84 -29.34 -23.89
C ALA A 42 2.17 -28.30 -24.98
N SER A 43 2.64 -28.75 -26.15
CA SER A 43 2.93 -27.89 -27.30
C SER A 43 1.65 -27.27 -27.87
N SER A 44 0.53 -28.00 -27.87
CA SER A 44 -0.77 -27.49 -28.31
C SER A 44 -1.28 -26.39 -27.38
N ASP A 45 -1.31 -26.63 -26.06
CA ASP A 45 -1.69 -25.63 -25.05
C ASP A 45 -0.80 -24.37 -25.15
N LEU A 46 0.52 -24.58 -25.23
CA LEU A 46 1.47 -23.47 -25.32
C LEU A 46 1.29 -22.66 -26.61
N THR A 47 0.99 -23.31 -27.74
CA THR A 47 0.69 -22.65 -29.01
C THR A 47 -0.55 -21.77 -28.90
N GLU A 48 -1.63 -22.30 -28.32
CA GLU A 48 -2.86 -21.54 -28.10
C GLU A 48 -2.61 -20.30 -27.23
N ARG A 49 -1.89 -20.47 -26.11
CA ARG A 49 -1.53 -19.36 -25.23
C ARG A 49 -0.68 -18.30 -25.94
N PHE A 50 0.26 -18.69 -26.80
CA PHE A 50 1.03 -17.73 -27.60
C PHE A 50 0.16 -17.00 -28.64
N LEU A 51 -0.81 -17.68 -29.27
CA LEU A 51 -1.76 -17.06 -30.18
C LEU A 51 -2.63 -16.02 -29.45
N GLN A 52 -3.13 -16.36 -28.26
CA GLN A 52 -3.87 -15.43 -27.39
C GLN A 52 -3.03 -14.20 -26.98
N ARG A 53 -1.69 -14.33 -26.95
CA ARG A 53 -0.75 -13.22 -26.70
C ARG A 53 -0.31 -12.48 -27.96
N GLY A 54 -0.92 -12.78 -29.11
CA GLY A 54 -0.74 -12.06 -30.37
C GLY A 54 0.49 -12.44 -31.18
N TYR A 55 1.09 -13.62 -30.95
CA TYR A 55 2.23 -14.07 -31.75
C TYR A 55 1.77 -14.58 -33.13
N PRO A 56 2.51 -14.30 -34.22
CA PRO A 56 2.13 -14.76 -35.56
C PRO A 56 2.13 -16.29 -35.68
N LYS A 57 1.04 -16.87 -36.19
CA LYS A 57 0.87 -18.33 -36.36
C LYS A 57 1.99 -18.97 -37.20
N GLY A 58 2.43 -18.31 -38.27
CA GLY A 58 3.50 -18.81 -39.14
C GLY A 58 4.84 -18.96 -38.40
N LYS A 59 5.23 -17.96 -37.60
CA LYS A 59 6.44 -18.01 -36.77
C LYS A 59 6.36 -19.13 -35.72
N LEU A 60 5.20 -19.29 -35.07
CA LEU A 60 5.01 -20.34 -34.06
C LEU A 60 5.11 -21.73 -34.68
N LYS A 61 4.48 -21.98 -35.84
CA LYS A 61 4.57 -23.27 -36.54
C LYS A 61 6.02 -23.66 -36.85
N ALA A 62 6.80 -22.71 -37.37
CA ALA A 62 8.21 -22.96 -37.68
C ALA A 62 9.01 -23.35 -36.42
N VAL A 63 8.77 -22.66 -35.29
CA VAL A 63 9.44 -22.97 -34.01
C VAL A 63 8.99 -24.31 -33.45
N VAL A 64 7.70 -24.66 -33.58
CA VAL A 64 7.16 -25.95 -33.12
C VAL A 64 7.81 -27.10 -33.89
N GLU A 65 7.86 -27.01 -35.22
CA GLU A 65 8.50 -28.04 -36.05
C GLU A 65 10.01 -28.13 -35.79
N GLU A 66 10.68 -27.00 -35.61
CA GLU A 66 12.10 -26.97 -35.24
C GLU A 66 12.35 -27.74 -33.92
N VAL A 67 11.60 -27.42 -32.85
CA VAL A 67 11.78 -28.07 -31.55
C VAL A 67 11.31 -29.52 -31.56
N LYS A 68 10.28 -29.85 -32.36
CA LYS A 68 9.82 -31.22 -32.54
C LYS A 68 10.90 -32.11 -33.17
N GLY A 69 11.72 -31.59 -34.09
CA GLY A 69 12.85 -32.32 -34.68
C GLY A 69 14.06 -32.53 -33.75
N MET A 70 14.15 -31.82 -32.61
CA MET A 70 15.28 -31.94 -31.69
C MET A 70 15.20 -33.20 -30.81
N ASP A 71 16.30 -33.89 -30.57
CA ASP A 71 16.29 -35.03 -29.63
C ASP A 71 16.21 -34.57 -28.16
N ARG A 72 15.34 -35.21 -27.36
CA ARG A 72 15.16 -34.87 -25.94
C ARG A 72 16.40 -35.19 -25.12
N ALA A 73 17.09 -36.30 -25.40
CA ALA A 73 18.28 -36.66 -24.63
C ALA A 73 19.38 -35.61 -24.83
N ALA A 74 19.56 -35.13 -26.06
CA ALA A 74 20.46 -34.00 -26.36
C ALA A 74 20.09 -32.70 -25.62
N LEU A 75 18.80 -32.41 -25.40
CA LEU A 75 18.37 -31.21 -24.66
C LEU A 75 18.64 -31.27 -23.15
N LEU A 76 18.69 -32.47 -22.57
CA LEU A 76 18.94 -32.67 -21.15
C LEU A 76 20.43 -32.60 -20.80
N GLN A 77 21.32 -32.75 -21.77
CA GLN A 77 22.75 -32.70 -21.53
C GLN A 77 23.18 -31.29 -21.08
N PRO A 78 24.04 -31.18 -20.04
CA PRO A 78 24.62 -29.91 -19.64
C PRO A 78 25.41 -29.31 -20.81
N LYS A 79 25.10 -28.07 -21.18
CA LYS A 79 25.93 -27.35 -22.14
C LYS A 79 27.25 -26.96 -21.46
N GLN A 80 28.37 -27.34 -22.07
CA GLN A 80 29.67 -26.79 -21.69
C GLN A 80 29.62 -25.27 -21.85
N LYS A 81 30.03 -24.55 -20.81
CA LYS A 81 30.20 -23.10 -20.90
C LYS A 81 31.35 -22.85 -21.88
N GLN A 82 31.04 -22.25 -23.03
CA GLN A 82 32.09 -21.62 -23.83
C GLN A 82 32.77 -20.58 -22.94
N GLY A 83 34.12 -20.56 -22.95
CA GLY A 83 34.93 -19.70 -22.09
C GLY A 83 34.50 -18.24 -22.12
N GLU A 84 34.89 -17.50 -21.09
CA GLU A 84 34.55 -16.08 -20.94
C GLU A 84 35.08 -15.31 -22.15
N THR A 85 34.17 -14.83 -23.00
CA THR A 85 34.56 -13.97 -24.12
C THR A 85 34.90 -12.61 -23.56
N ASP A 86 36.10 -12.08 -23.83
CA ASP A 86 36.59 -10.74 -23.43
C ASP A 86 35.87 -9.59 -24.18
N ARG A 87 34.58 -9.79 -24.46
CA ARG A 87 33.76 -8.87 -25.23
C ARG A 87 33.01 -7.95 -24.29
N LEU A 88 33.30 -6.66 -24.40
CA LEU A 88 32.60 -5.60 -23.67
C LEU A 88 31.08 -5.71 -23.82
N THR A 89 30.35 -5.46 -22.74
CA THR A 89 28.88 -5.44 -22.75
C THR A 89 28.37 -4.01 -22.57
N PHE A 90 27.65 -3.51 -23.57
CA PHE A 90 26.94 -2.23 -23.49
C PHE A 90 25.56 -2.45 -22.86
N VAL A 91 25.35 -1.91 -21.66
CA VAL A 91 24.09 -2.06 -20.91
C VAL A 91 23.30 -0.76 -20.94
N SER A 92 22.10 -0.80 -21.50
CA SER A 92 21.21 0.38 -21.60
C SER A 92 19.74 -0.02 -21.34
N THR A 93 18.85 0.96 -21.18
CA THR A 93 17.40 0.71 -21.12
C THR A 93 16.83 0.63 -22.54
N TYR A 94 15.99 -0.37 -22.82
CA TYR A 94 15.39 -0.50 -24.15
C TYR A 94 14.45 0.68 -24.46
N ASP A 95 14.67 1.32 -25.61
CA ASP A 95 13.87 2.40 -26.18
C ASP A 95 13.68 2.16 -27.69
N LYS A 96 12.70 2.84 -28.32
CA LYS A 96 12.47 2.79 -29.78
C LYS A 96 13.72 3.20 -30.56
N ARG A 97 14.55 4.07 -30.00
CA ARG A 97 15.80 4.56 -30.60
C ARG A 97 17.00 3.64 -30.37
N SER A 98 16.89 2.60 -29.54
CA SER A 98 18.01 1.71 -29.19
C SER A 98 18.69 1.08 -30.41
N LYS A 99 17.93 0.71 -31.46
CA LYS A 99 18.52 0.20 -32.71
C LYS A 99 19.37 1.26 -33.43
N LYS A 100 18.96 2.52 -33.38
CA LYS A 100 19.70 3.64 -33.99
C LYS A 100 21.00 3.89 -33.21
N VAL A 101 20.93 3.82 -31.87
CA VAL A 101 22.12 3.86 -31.01
C VAL A 101 23.06 2.70 -31.30
N GLU A 102 22.56 1.47 -31.40
CA GLU A 102 23.36 0.29 -31.75
C GLU A 102 24.06 0.45 -33.11
N LYS A 103 23.38 1.06 -34.10
CA LYS A 103 23.97 1.36 -35.41
C LYS A 103 25.10 2.41 -35.32
N ILE A 104 24.86 3.51 -34.60
CA ILE A 104 25.84 4.60 -34.42
C ILE A 104 27.08 4.08 -33.70
N VAL A 105 26.91 3.36 -32.59
CA VAL A 105 28.04 2.82 -31.81
C VAL A 105 28.87 1.86 -32.65
N LYS A 106 28.24 1.00 -33.47
CA LYS A 106 28.96 0.11 -34.38
C LYS A 106 29.66 0.86 -35.52
N GLN A 107 29.03 1.89 -36.07
CA GLN A 107 29.58 2.70 -37.15
C GLN A 107 30.85 3.44 -36.73
N TYR A 108 30.87 4.00 -35.53
CA TYR A 108 32.00 4.76 -35.00
C TYR A 108 32.92 3.93 -34.07
N TRP A 109 32.66 2.64 -33.93
CA TRP A 109 33.50 1.73 -33.13
C TRP A 109 34.98 1.74 -33.53
N PRO A 110 35.34 1.79 -34.84
CA PRO A 110 36.74 1.83 -35.26
C PRO A 110 37.54 3.02 -34.73
N LEU A 111 36.87 4.14 -34.41
CA LEU A 111 37.55 5.30 -33.80
C LEU A 111 38.14 4.94 -32.43
N LEU A 112 37.43 4.12 -31.64
CA LEU A 112 37.90 3.65 -30.34
C LEU A 112 39.04 2.62 -30.47
N GLN A 113 39.10 1.91 -31.60
CA GLN A 113 40.18 0.96 -31.89
C GLN A 113 41.49 1.64 -32.27
N THR A 114 41.42 2.89 -32.73
CA THR A 114 42.60 3.67 -33.16
C THR A 114 43.41 4.19 -31.96
N ASP A 115 42.84 4.17 -30.76
CA ASP A 115 43.51 4.63 -29.55
C ASP A 115 44.70 3.73 -29.17
N ALA A 116 45.88 4.34 -28.99
CA ALA A 116 47.11 3.60 -28.71
C ALA A 116 47.11 2.88 -27.35
N ILE A 117 46.32 3.37 -26.38
CA ILE A 117 46.28 2.87 -25.00
C ILE A 117 45.13 1.86 -24.84
N PHE A 118 43.94 2.22 -25.34
CA PHE A 118 42.70 1.47 -25.11
C PHE A 118 42.23 0.66 -26.33
N GLY A 119 42.87 0.78 -27.49
CA GLY A 119 42.44 0.10 -28.73
C GLY A 119 42.37 -1.43 -28.59
N LYS A 120 43.26 -2.03 -27.78
CA LYS A 120 43.23 -3.47 -27.47
C LYS A 120 41.94 -3.91 -26.76
N VAL A 121 41.41 -3.06 -25.88
CA VAL A 121 40.16 -3.31 -25.14
C VAL A 121 38.94 -3.23 -26.06
N PHE A 122 39.00 -2.43 -27.13
CA PHE A 122 37.92 -2.24 -28.09
C PHE A 122 38.02 -3.14 -29.34
N SER A 123 38.77 -4.24 -29.27
CA SER A 123 38.99 -5.18 -30.37
C SER A 123 37.70 -5.64 -31.06
N ASN A 124 36.63 -5.90 -30.28
CA ASN A 124 35.34 -6.34 -30.80
C ASN A 124 34.22 -5.34 -30.45
N PRO A 125 33.25 -5.09 -31.35
CA PRO A 125 32.07 -4.30 -31.04
C PRO A 125 31.32 -4.86 -29.83
N PRO A 126 30.75 -4.02 -28.96
CA PRO A 126 30.23 -4.49 -27.69
C PRO A 126 28.97 -5.32 -27.89
N ARG A 127 28.68 -6.17 -26.92
CA ARG A 127 27.40 -6.90 -26.83
C ARG A 127 26.35 -5.96 -26.27
N PHE A 128 25.28 -5.71 -27.02
CA PHE A 128 24.17 -4.87 -26.56
C PHE A 128 23.20 -5.67 -25.70
N SER A 129 23.07 -5.25 -24.44
CA SER A 129 22.16 -5.82 -23.45
C SER A 129 21.21 -4.74 -22.96
N TYR A 130 19.90 -5.02 -23.00
CA TYR A 130 18.88 -4.04 -22.66
C TYR A 130 18.13 -4.40 -21.38
N LYS A 131 18.08 -3.47 -20.43
CA LYS A 131 17.17 -3.50 -19.27
C LYS A 131 15.76 -3.12 -19.73
N LYS A 132 14.75 -3.66 -19.04
CA LYS A 132 13.34 -3.27 -19.25
C LYS A 132 13.16 -1.79 -18.88
N GLY A 133 12.49 -1.02 -19.73
CA GLY A 133 12.06 0.34 -19.39
C GLY A 133 11.03 0.38 -18.26
N LYS A 134 10.96 1.52 -17.55
CA LYS A 134 9.92 1.76 -16.55
C LYS A 134 8.56 1.86 -17.27
N SER A 135 7.64 0.97 -16.93
CA SER A 135 6.26 1.08 -17.41
C SER A 135 5.45 2.08 -16.57
N ILE A 136 4.29 2.50 -17.07
CA ILE A 136 3.33 3.29 -16.28
C ILE A 136 3.00 2.54 -14.98
N ARG A 137 2.82 1.22 -15.02
CA ARG A 137 2.63 0.38 -13.82
C ARG A 137 3.81 0.45 -12.84
N ASP A 138 5.04 0.57 -13.33
CA ASP A 138 6.22 0.68 -12.47
C ASP A 138 6.34 2.10 -11.87
N THR A 139 5.66 3.09 -12.47
CA THR A 139 5.62 4.50 -12.03
C THR A 139 4.43 4.76 -11.10
N LEU A 140 3.28 4.17 -11.41
CA LEU A 140 2.09 4.19 -10.58
C LEU A 140 2.30 3.20 -9.43
N CYS A 141 2.46 3.71 -8.21
CA CYS A 141 2.29 2.86 -7.04
C CYS A 141 0.90 2.22 -7.13
N ALA A 142 0.82 0.90 -6.94
CA ALA A 142 -0.45 0.27 -6.63
C ALA A 142 -1.08 1.09 -5.50
N ILE A 143 -2.35 1.53 -5.68
CA ILE A 143 -3.16 2.01 -4.57
C ILE A 143 -2.92 1.00 -3.45
N SER A 144 -2.47 1.49 -2.30
CA SER A 144 -2.29 0.67 -1.10
C SER A 144 -3.55 -0.17 -1.02
N ARG A 145 -3.42 -1.50 -1.08
CA ARG A 145 -4.56 -2.39 -0.88
C ARG A 145 -5.25 -1.82 0.36
N VAL A 146 -6.43 -1.23 0.15
CA VAL A 146 -7.31 -0.96 1.28
C VAL A 146 -7.40 -2.32 1.93
N ASP A 147 -7.01 -2.41 3.19
CA ASP A 147 -7.16 -3.65 3.92
C ASP A 147 -8.64 -4.03 3.76
N ASN A 148 -8.92 -4.93 2.83
CA ASN A 148 -10.13 -5.70 2.81
C ASN A 148 -9.99 -6.58 4.04
N SER A 149 -10.20 -5.98 5.21
CA SER A 149 -10.63 -6.72 6.36
C SER A 149 -11.92 -7.37 5.87
N ASN A 150 -11.81 -8.63 5.49
CA ASN A 150 -12.96 -9.49 5.29
C ASN A 150 -13.63 -9.52 6.67
N THR A 151 -14.52 -8.55 6.92
CA THR A 151 -15.32 -8.55 8.11
C THR A 151 -16.18 -9.80 8.01
N VAL A 152 -16.00 -10.73 8.95
CA VAL A 152 -16.81 -11.96 9.06
C VAL A 152 -18.31 -11.62 9.10
N PHE A 153 -18.64 -10.41 9.53
CA PHE A 153 -19.98 -9.84 9.52
C PHE A 153 -20.40 -9.38 8.11
N LYS A 154 -21.37 -10.10 7.52
CA LYS A 154 -21.98 -9.79 6.21
C LYS A 154 -23.14 -8.77 6.26
N GLY A 155 -23.50 -8.28 7.45
CA GLY A 155 -24.55 -7.26 7.61
C GLY A 155 -24.02 -5.83 7.42
N THR A 156 -24.92 -4.85 7.37
CA THR A 156 -24.52 -3.44 7.36
C THR A 156 -23.71 -3.12 8.62
N PRO A 157 -22.46 -2.60 8.48
CA PRO A 157 -21.62 -2.35 9.63
C PRO A 157 -22.29 -1.30 10.52
N LYS A 158 -22.49 -1.63 11.80
CA LYS A 158 -23.01 -0.68 12.77
C LYS A 158 -22.03 0.48 12.89
N VAL A 159 -22.53 1.71 12.84
CA VAL A 159 -21.72 2.92 12.97
C VAL A 159 -22.03 3.60 14.29
N GLY A 160 -21.01 4.15 14.94
CA GLY A 160 -21.14 4.83 16.22
C GLY A 160 -20.39 4.16 17.35
N THR A 161 -20.63 4.66 18.57
CA THR A 161 -20.00 4.15 19.79
C THR A 161 -20.95 3.24 20.56
N TYR A 162 -20.46 2.07 20.96
CA TYR A 162 -21.24 1.05 21.64
C TYR A 162 -20.53 0.50 22.88
N PRO A 163 -21.30 0.05 23.90
CA PRO A 163 -20.70 -0.56 25.09
C PRO A 163 -19.98 -1.86 24.74
N CYS A 164 -18.81 -2.09 25.34
CA CYS A 164 -18.12 -3.39 25.27
C CYS A 164 -18.71 -4.44 26.24
N MET A 165 -19.75 -4.07 27.00
CA MET A 165 -20.45 -4.89 28.00
C MET A 165 -19.60 -5.42 29.17
N ASN A 166 -18.33 -5.01 29.27
CA ASN A 166 -17.40 -5.56 30.26
C ASN A 166 -16.54 -4.46 30.93
N CYS A 167 -17.03 -3.22 31.04
CA CYS A 167 -16.31 -2.16 31.75
C CYS A 167 -17.20 -1.05 32.31
N ASN A 168 -16.73 -0.39 33.38
CA ASN A 168 -17.44 0.71 34.06
C ASN A 168 -17.60 1.99 33.21
N CYS A 169 -16.95 2.07 32.04
CA CYS A 169 -17.11 3.20 31.12
C CYS A 169 -18.39 3.09 30.28
N CYS A 170 -18.96 1.88 30.14
CA CYS A 170 -20.13 1.61 29.32
C CYS A 170 -21.36 2.44 29.71
N ASN A 171 -21.54 2.71 31.01
CA ASN A 171 -22.73 3.41 31.53
C ASN A 171 -22.78 4.91 31.14
N SER A 172 -21.61 5.48 30.81
CA SER A 172 -21.47 6.88 30.39
C SER A 172 -21.41 7.06 28.87
N ILE A 173 -21.65 6.02 28.08
CA ILE A 173 -21.60 6.13 26.60
C ILE A 173 -22.83 6.85 26.06
N ILE A 174 -22.61 7.79 25.14
CA ILE A 174 -23.61 8.24 24.19
C ILE A 174 -23.63 7.21 23.06
N LYS A 175 -24.73 6.47 22.95
CA LYS A 175 -24.87 5.39 21.95
C LYS A 175 -25.41 5.96 20.64
N GLY A 176 -24.92 5.42 19.53
CA GLY A 176 -25.52 5.66 18.21
C GLY A 176 -24.58 6.28 17.18
N PRO A 177 -25.07 6.42 15.94
CA PRO A 177 -24.27 6.81 14.77
C PRO A 177 -24.11 8.32 14.59
N CYS A 178 -24.73 9.14 15.44
CA CYS A 178 -24.77 10.59 15.27
C CYS A 178 -24.55 11.31 16.60
N ILE A 179 -24.06 12.55 16.51
CA ILE A 179 -24.07 13.52 17.62
C ILE A 179 -24.66 14.83 17.14
N ASN A 180 -25.20 15.62 18.05
CA ASN A 180 -25.64 16.97 17.72
C ASN A 180 -24.52 17.96 18.06
N HIS A 181 -24.28 18.91 17.15
CA HIS A 181 -23.37 20.02 17.40
C HIS A 181 -23.84 20.81 18.64
N PRO A 182 -22.96 21.15 19.61
CA PRO A 182 -23.39 21.70 20.90
C PRO A 182 -24.07 23.07 20.81
N ILE A 183 -23.77 23.85 19.77
CA ILE A 183 -24.33 25.21 19.57
C ILE A 183 -25.45 25.21 18.53
N THR A 184 -25.14 24.85 17.28
CA THR A 184 -26.10 24.87 16.17
C THR A 184 -27.17 23.77 16.22
N GLY A 185 -26.97 22.72 17.02
CA GLY A 185 -27.86 21.56 17.05
C GLY A 185 -27.77 20.64 15.82
N GLU A 186 -26.92 20.98 14.84
CA GLU A 186 -26.79 20.22 13.59
C GLU A 186 -26.38 18.75 13.86
N VAL A 187 -27.03 17.82 13.17
CA VAL A 187 -26.76 16.38 13.32
C VAL A 187 -25.51 16.00 12.54
N ILE A 188 -24.45 15.65 13.26
CA ILE A 188 -23.18 15.17 12.72
C ILE A 188 -23.21 13.63 12.69
N LYS A 189 -23.19 13.07 11.47
CA LYS A 189 -23.07 11.63 11.24
C LYS A 189 -21.63 11.15 11.45
N LEU A 190 -21.46 10.17 12.32
CA LEU A 190 -20.20 9.46 12.54
C LEU A 190 -19.96 8.46 11.41
N LYS A 191 -18.70 8.03 11.24
CA LYS A 191 -18.29 7.10 10.17
C LYS A 191 -17.68 5.80 10.70
N SER A 192 -17.36 5.76 11.98
CA SER A 192 -16.58 4.67 12.60
C SER A 192 -17.45 3.84 13.52
N TYR A 193 -17.22 2.52 13.55
CA TYR A 193 -17.63 1.69 14.68
C TYR A 193 -16.57 1.79 15.79
N ALA A 194 -17.00 2.03 17.02
CA ALA A 194 -16.09 2.05 18.16
C ALA A 194 -16.74 1.45 19.41
N THR A 195 -15.89 0.94 20.29
CA THR A 195 -16.26 0.47 21.62
C THR A 195 -15.30 1.03 22.66
N CYS A 196 -15.53 0.73 23.93
CA CYS A 196 -14.62 1.11 25.02
C CYS A 196 -13.18 0.61 24.82
N LYS A 197 -12.98 -0.48 24.05
CA LYS A 197 -11.66 -1.08 23.82
C LYS A 197 -10.94 -0.48 22.62
N THR A 198 -11.61 0.33 21.80
CA THR A 198 -11.00 0.93 20.60
C THR A 198 -9.85 1.86 21.00
N SER A 199 -8.77 1.85 20.22
CA SER A 199 -7.56 2.65 20.41
C SER A 199 -7.36 3.59 19.21
N HIS A 200 -6.46 4.56 19.33
CA HIS A 200 -6.15 5.53 18.27
C HIS A 200 -7.39 6.30 17.78
N VAL A 201 -8.09 6.94 18.72
CA VAL A 201 -9.35 7.64 18.43
C VAL A 201 -9.32 9.10 18.83
N ILE A 202 -10.18 9.86 18.19
CA ILE A 202 -10.67 11.15 18.67
C ILE A 202 -12.00 10.90 19.37
N TYR A 203 -12.11 11.35 20.62
CA TYR A 203 -13.30 11.20 21.44
C TYR A 203 -13.80 12.56 21.93
N ALA A 204 -15.07 12.62 22.32
CA ALA A 204 -15.65 13.75 23.00
C ALA A 204 -16.20 13.36 24.37
N LEU A 205 -16.10 14.28 25.32
CA LEU A 205 -16.84 14.26 26.58
C LEU A 205 -17.93 15.32 26.52
N LYS A 206 -19.10 15.00 27.06
CA LYS A 206 -20.24 15.90 27.18
C LYS A 206 -20.55 16.11 28.65
N CYS A 207 -20.57 17.37 29.05
CA CYS A 207 -21.02 17.84 30.34
C CYS A 207 -22.56 17.94 30.37
N PRO A 208 -23.22 17.74 31.53
CA PRO A 208 -24.67 17.94 31.64
C PRO A 208 -25.14 19.36 31.26
N CYS A 209 -24.31 20.40 31.40
CA CYS A 209 -24.63 21.76 30.93
C CYS A 209 -24.49 21.95 29.40
N GLY A 210 -24.24 20.89 28.64
CA GLY A 210 -24.17 20.92 27.18
C GLY A 210 -22.78 21.19 26.60
N LYS A 211 -21.83 21.72 27.39
CA LYS A 211 -20.46 21.95 26.94
C LYS A 211 -19.74 20.64 26.60
N MET A 212 -18.90 20.68 25.57
CA MET A 212 -18.13 19.53 25.10
C MET A 212 -16.63 19.74 25.26
N TYR A 213 -15.91 18.64 25.50
CA TYR A 213 -14.46 18.53 25.43
C TYR A 213 -14.10 17.54 24.32
N VAL A 214 -13.12 17.85 23.48
CA VAL A 214 -12.57 16.94 22.48
C VAL A 214 -11.17 16.53 22.88
N GLY A 215 -10.85 15.25 22.75
CA GLY A 215 -9.51 14.73 23.05
C GLY A 215 -9.10 13.61 22.10
N LYS A 216 -7.80 13.37 21.97
CA LYS A 216 -7.26 12.14 21.37
C LYS A 216 -6.80 11.11 22.39
N THR A 217 -6.77 9.85 22.00
CA THR A 217 -6.05 8.80 22.74
C THR A 217 -5.44 7.77 21.80
N ILE A 218 -4.18 7.40 22.06
CA ILE A 218 -3.52 6.26 21.43
C ILE A 218 -3.93 4.97 22.15
N ARG A 219 -4.06 5.00 23.48
CA ARG A 219 -4.52 3.86 24.29
C ARG A 219 -6.03 3.64 24.13
N SER A 220 -6.53 2.54 24.69
CA SER A 220 -7.97 2.26 24.70
C SER A 220 -8.78 3.42 25.28
N VAL A 221 -9.95 3.72 24.70
CA VAL A 221 -10.82 4.80 25.20
C VAL A 221 -11.18 4.58 26.66
N SER A 222 -11.45 3.33 27.06
CA SER A 222 -11.79 2.98 28.44
C SER A 222 -10.73 3.43 29.46
N THR A 223 -9.44 3.29 29.12
CA THR A 223 -8.35 3.76 29.96
C THR A 223 -8.41 5.28 30.12
N ARG A 224 -8.58 6.00 29.00
CA ARG A 224 -8.62 7.46 29.02
C ARG A 224 -9.84 8.01 29.76
N ILE A 225 -11.01 7.39 29.62
CA ILE A 225 -12.22 7.81 30.34
C ILE A 225 -12.11 7.56 31.85
N LYS A 226 -11.47 6.45 32.28
CA LYS A 226 -11.21 6.21 33.71
C LYS A 226 -10.33 7.31 34.32
N GLU A 227 -9.32 7.76 33.59
CA GLU A 227 -8.45 8.87 34.03
C GLU A 227 -9.25 10.16 34.19
N HIS A 228 -10.06 10.54 33.19
CA HIS A 228 -10.94 11.71 33.29
C HIS A 228 -11.88 11.62 34.50
N LYS A 229 -12.53 10.47 34.71
CA LYS A 229 -13.38 10.24 35.90
C LYS A 229 -12.59 10.23 37.21
N GLY A 230 -11.32 9.82 37.19
CA GLY A 230 -10.42 9.90 38.34
C GLY A 230 -10.10 11.35 38.69
N ASN A 231 -9.70 12.14 37.70
CA ASN A 231 -9.35 13.55 37.85
C ASN A 231 -10.53 14.38 38.37
N ILE A 232 -11.75 14.13 37.86
CA ILE A 232 -12.97 14.81 38.36
C ILE A 232 -13.25 14.47 39.83
N ARG A 233 -13.12 13.19 40.22
CA ARG A 233 -13.39 12.76 41.60
C ARG A 233 -12.37 13.29 42.61
N ASN A 234 -11.11 13.35 42.20
CA ASN A 234 -9.98 13.69 43.04
C ASN A 234 -9.42 15.09 42.69
N PHE A 235 -10.28 15.98 42.22
CA PHE A 235 -9.88 17.31 41.75
C PHE A 235 -9.22 18.10 42.88
N LYS A 236 -8.06 18.69 42.60
CA LYS A 236 -7.35 19.64 43.45
C LYS A 236 -6.66 20.67 42.55
N ASN A 237 -6.83 21.96 42.86
CA ASN A 237 -6.15 23.05 42.14
C ASN A 237 -4.64 22.85 42.14
N ASP A 238 -3.98 23.25 41.06
CA ASP A 238 -2.52 23.24 40.89
C ASP A 238 -1.87 21.85 41.05
N THR A 239 -2.64 20.78 40.75
CA THR A 239 -2.13 19.41 40.73
C THR A 239 -2.36 18.76 39.36
N TYR A 240 -1.83 17.55 39.15
CA TYR A 240 -2.05 16.79 37.91
C TYR A 240 -3.53 16.48 37.62
N THR A 241 -4.42 16.55 38.62
CA THR A 241 -5.86 16.36 38.44
C THR A 241 -6.56 17.63 37.99
N ASP A 242 -5.88 18.78 38.04
CA ASP A 242 -6.36 20.06 37.55
C ASP A 242 -6.34 20.11 36.01
N THR A 243 -7.30 19.39 35.44
CA THR A 243 -7.57 19.38 34.01
C THR A 243 -8.77 20.27 33.71
N PRO A 244 -8.91 20.80 32.47
CA PRO A 244 -10.00 21.72 32.12
C PRO A 244 -11.39 21.14 32.42
N VAL A 245 -11.55 19.83 32.19
CA VAL A 245 -12.79 19.11 32.46
C VAL A 245 -13.03 18.97 33.96
N ALA A 246 -12.01 18.59 34.74
CA ALA A 246 -12.14 18.43 36.19
C ALA A 246 -12.41 19.77 36.89
N ARG A 247 -11.65 20.81 36.52
CA ARG A 247 -11.84 22.18 37.00
C ARG A 247 -13.24 22.69 36.73
N HIS A 248 -13.75 22.47 35.51
CA HIS A 248 -15.12 22.83 35.18
C HIS A 248 -16.12 22.10 36.08
N PHE A 249 -16.03 20.77 36.18
CA PHE A 249 -16.96 19.98 36.99
C PHE A 249 -16.98 20.40 38.47
N ASP A 250 -15.83 20.75 39.05
CA ASP A 250 -15.78 21.27 40.42
C ASP A 250 -16.39 22.68 40.52
N THR A 251 -16.08 23.57 39.57
CA THR A 251 -16.57 24.96 39.56
C THR A 251 -18.10 25.01 39.49
N VAL A 252 -18.71 24.22 38.62
CA VAL A 252 -20.18 24.19 38.44
C VAL A 252 -20.87 23.09 39.26
N LYS A 253 -20.14 22.41 40.15
CA LYS A 253 -20.65 21.37 41.06
C LYS A 253 -21.42 20.24 40.36
N HIS A 254 -20.93 19.80 39.19
CA HIS A 254 -21.46 18.63 38.50
C HIS A 254 -20.87 17.32 39.03
N ASN A 255 -21.67 16.24 38.97
CA ASN A 255 -21.22 14.93 39.42
C ASN A 255 -20.56 14.14 38.27
N VAL A 256 -19.48 13.41 38.57
CA VAL A 256 -18.78 12.52 37.63
C VAL A 256 -19.70 11.49 36.95
N CYS A 257 -20.77 11.05 37.63
CA CYS A 257 -21.75 10.11 37.10
C CYS A 257 -22.56 10.69 35.92
N GLN A 258 -22.64 12.02 35.82
CA GLN A 258 -23.34 12.73 34.75
C GLN A 258 -22.47 12.90 33.51
N LEU A 259 -21.16 12.69 33.60
CA LEU A 259 -20.25 12.75 32.46
C LEU A 259 -20.64 11.72 31.41
N LYS A 260 -20.85 12.17 30.17
CA LYS A 260 -21.08 11.30 29.01
C LYS A 260 -19.92 11.38 28.02
N TRP A 261 -19.71 10.32 27.24
CA TRP A 261 -18.62 10.29 26.25
C TRP A 261 -19.00 9.52 24.97
N ILE A 262 -18.29 9.83 23.89
CA ILE A 262 -18.48 9.24 22.56
C ILE A 262 -17.18 9.26 21.76
N VAL A 263 -17.00 8.31 20.84
CA VAL A 263 -15.93 8.35 19.84
C VAL A 263 -16.42 9.10 18.60
N LEU A 264 -15.66 10.11 18.17
CA LEU A 264 -15.94 10.92 17.00
C LEU A 264 -15.34 10.30 15.73
N GLU A 265 -14.10 9.81 15.83
CA GLU A 265 -13.34 9.29 14.70
C GLU A 265 -12.32 8.26 15.17
N THR A 266 -12.26 7.12 14.48
CA THR A 266 -11.17 6.15 14.62
C THR A 266 -10.13 6.42 13.54
N VAL A 267 -8.88 6.70 13.92
CA VAL A 267 -7.82 7.03 12.97
C VAL A 267 -7.04 5.77 12.63
N ALA A 268 -7.22 5.29 11.41
CA ALA A 268 -6.49 4.13 10.89
C ALA A 268 -4.98 4.39 10.90
N LYS A 269 -4.21 3.34 11.16
CA LYS A 269 -2.75 3.39 11.10
C LYS A 269 -2.33 3.73 9.65
N PRO A 270 -1.45 4.72 9.44
CA PRO A 270 -0.98 5.04 8.09
C PRO A 270 -0.20 3.85 7.52
N SER A 271 -0.60 3.40 6.33
CA SER A 271 -0.05 2.20 5.68
C SER A 271 1.40 2.38 5.18
N ARG A 272 1.85 3.63 5.00
CA ARG A 272 3.18 3.98 4.46
C ARG A 272 4.17 4.46 5.53
N GLY A 273 3.87 4.21 6.80
CA GLY A 273 4.55 4.88 7.90
C GLY A 273 4.15 6.35 7.98
N GLY A 274 4.69 7.04 8.98
CA GLY A 274 4.31 8.40 9.37
C GLY A 274 3.95 8.47 10.85
N ASP A 275 4.07 9.66 11.43
CA ASP A 275 3.75 9.87 12.83
C ASP A 275 2.23 9.80 13.05
N HIS A 276 1.75 8.65 13.52
CA HIS A 276 0.33 8.41 13.83
C HIS A 276 -0.17 9.36 14.93
N ASN A 277 0.70 9.77 15.84
CA ASN A 277 0.35 10.73 16.89
C ASN A 277 0.14 12.14 16.28
N LEU A 278 0.98 12.55 15.33
CA LEU A 278 0.79 13.79 14.59
C LEU A 278 -0.55 13.81 13.83
N ILE A 279 -0.91 12.71 13.16
CA ILE A 279 -2.21 12.59 12.48
C ILE A 279 -3.35 12.72 13.50
N LEU A 280 -3.24 12.08 14.67
CA LEU A 280 -4.25 12.23 15.73
C LEU A 280 -4.35 13.68 16.22
N LEU A 281 -3.24 14.40 16.40
CA LEU A 281 -3.24 15.82 16.77
C LEU A 281 -3.98 16.67 15.74
N GLN A 282 -3.68 16.47 14.45
CA GLN A 282 -4.34 17.19 13.35
C GLN A 282 -5.85 16.88 13.27
N ARG A 283 -6.26 15.66 13.63
CA ARG A 283 -7.66 15.25 13.66
C ARG A 283 -8.38 15.84 14.87
N GLU A 284 -7.74 15.83 16.04
CA GLU A 284 -8.21 16.46 17.26
C GLU A 284 -8.47 17.95 17.06
N ALA A 285 -7.50 18.70 16.50
CA ALA A 285 -7.65 20.14 16.24
C ALA A 285 -8.83 20.44 15.29
N ARG A 286 -9.02 19.62 14.25
CA ARG A 286 -10.18 19.74 13.34
C ARG A 286 -11.50 19.52 14.07
N TRP A 287 -11.57 18.54 14.98
CA TRP A 287 -12.78 18.28 15.76
C TRP A 287 -13.05 19.35 16.82
N ILE A 288 -12.02 19.90 17.46
CA ILE A 288 -12.15 21.04 18.38
C ILE A 288 -12.79 22.22 17.65
N LYS A 289 -12.29 22.56 16.46
CA LYS A 289 -12.85 23.62 15.62
C LYS A 289 -14.27 23.29 15.14
N ARG A 290 -14.52 22.05 14.73
CA ARG A 290 -15.82 21.62 14.20
C ARG A 290 -16.93 21.62 15.24
N LEU A 291 -16.62 21.41 16.52
CA LEU A 291 -17.59 21.36 17.61
C LEU A 291 -17.60 22.63 18.47
N ASP A 292 -16.83 23.66 18.09
CA ASP A 292 -16.60 24.86 18.90
C ASP A 292 -16.28 24.52 20.37
N SER A 293 -15.47 23.48 20.59
CA SER A 293 -15.25 22.94 21.93
C SER A 293 -14.18 23.69 22.73
N ALA A 294 -13.60 24.75 22.17
CA ALA A 294 -12.67 25.63 22.86
C ALA A 294 -13.40 26.60 23.81
N TYR A 295 -12.73 26.98 24.90
CA TYR A 295 -13.19 27.99 25.83
C TYR A 295 -13.45 29.33 25.09
N PRO A 296 -14.52 30.08 25.42
CA PRO A 296 -15.48 29.87 26.51
C PRO A 296 -16.66 28.94 26.18
N LYS A 297 -16.86 28.61 24.90
CA LYS A 297 -18.03 27.87 24.41
C LYS A 297 -17.99 26.38 24.80
N GLY A 298 -16.81 25.78 24.83
CA GLY A 298 -16.58 24.42 25.29
C GLY A 298 -15.60 24.33 26.46
N LEU A 299 -14.98 23.15 26.60
CA LEU A 299 -14.12 22.78 27.73
C LEU A 299 -12.64 22.63 27.38
N ASN A 300 -12.26 22.65 26.09
CA ASN A 300 -10.86 22.68 25.70
C ASN A 300 -10.29 24.08 26.00
N GLU A 301 -9.09 24.17 26.59
CA GLU A 301 -8.46 25.48 26.86
C GLU A 301 -8.17 26.23 25.57
N GLN A 302 -7.52 25.57 24.60
CA GLN A 302 -7.11 26.16 23.33
C GLN A 302 -7.13 25.13 22.20
N CYS A 303 -7.23 25.59 20.95
CA CYS A 303 -7.06 24.77 19.76
C CYS A 303 -5.64 24.98 19.21
N ASN A 304 -4.73 24.05 19.51
CA ASN A 304 -3.35 24.15 19.05
C ASN A 304 -3.21 23.68 17.58
N LEU A 305 -2.82 24.59 16.69
CA LEU A 305 -2.62 24.33 15.26
C LEU A 305 -1.15 24.05 14.88
N SER A 306 -0.23 24.00 15.85
CA SER A 306 1.19 23.71 15.57
C SER A 306 1.41 22.37 14.89
N CYS A 307 0.48 21.41 15.05
CA CYS A 307 0.51 20.12 14.37
C CYS A 307 0.33 20.19 12.84
N PHE A 308 0.07 21.36 12.26
CA PHE A 308 -0.03 21.59 10.82
C PHE A 308 1.19 22.34 10.23
N LEU A 309 2.12 22.78 11.07
CA LEU A 309 3.37 23.43 10.67
C LEU A 309 4.47 22.37 10.52
#